data_AF-A0A0C5XN87-F1
#
_entry.id   AF-A0A0C5XN87-F1
#
_cell.length_a   1.000
_cell.length_b   1.000
_cell.length_c   1.000
_cell.angle_alpha   90.00
_cell.angle_beta   90.00
_cell.angle_gamma   90.00
#
_symmetry.space_group_name_H-M   'P 1'
#
loop_
_entity.id
_entity.type
_entity.pdbx_description
1 polymer ?
#
loop_
_entity_poly.entity_id
_entity_poly.type
_entity_poly.pdbx_seq_one_letter_code
_entity_poly.pdbx_strand_id
1 'polypeptide(L)'
;MRQVDPMSVALGYWSLGLEAAMVIGLRLPRLLAGNPAAALEAQKMVAEKIEAAALLQWKAMTGALGTTPLSVMHASTAHYRKAVGKNRRRLTRR
;
A
#
# COMPACT_ATOMS: atom_id res chain seq x y z
N MET A 1 3.80 18.73 18.48
CA MET A 1 3.28 18.08 17.26
C MET A 1 4.32 18.28 16.16
N ARG A 2 4.87 17.22 15.56
CA ARG A 2 5.84 17.36 14.46
C ARG A 2 5.08 17.97 13.27
N GLN A 3 5.49 19.14 12.78
CA GLN A 3 4.87 19.71 11.59
C GLN A 3 5.01 18.72 10.45
N VAL A 4 3.89 18.36 9.83
CA VAL A 4 3.87 17.54 8.62
C VAL A 4 4.12 18.48 7.46
N ASP A 5 5.20 18.28 6.71
CA ASP A 5 5.52 19.11 5.55
C ASP A 5 4.67 18.68 4.33
N PRO A 6 3.90 19.59 3.71
CA PRO A 6 3.08 19.27 2.54
C PRO A 6 3.86 18.64 1.38
N MET A 7 5.10 19.09 1.14
CA MET A 7 5.92 18.56 0.05
C MET A 7 6.31 17.11 0.32
N SER A 8 6.73 16.80 1.55
CA SER A 8 7.03 15.41 1.95
C SER A 8 5.84 14.46 1.80
N VAL A 9 4.61 14.94 2.05
CA VAL A 9 3.39 14.15 1.85
C VAL A 9 3.12 13.91 0.37
N ALA A 10 3.22 14.94 -0.47
CA ALA A 10 3.01 14.83 -1.91
C ALA A 10 4.02 13.86 -2.57
N LEU A 11 5.31 14.02 -2.28
CA LEU A 11 6.37 13.10 -2.72
C LEU A 11 6.14 11.69 -2.16
N GLY A 12 5.65 11.61 -0.93
CA GLY A 12 5.29 10.34 -0.30
C GLY A 12 4.19 9.60 -1.07
N TYR A 13 3.15 10.31 -1.48
CA TYR A 13 2.05 9.76 -2.27
C TYR A 13 2.50 9.33 -3.67
N TRP A 14 3.33 10.15 -4.34
CA TRP A 14 3.90 9.81 -5.64
C TRP A 14 4.73 8.52 -5.59
N SER A 15 5.62 8.41 -4.60
CA SER A 15 6.44 7.20 -4.44
C SER A 15 5.61 5.99 -4.04
N LEU A 16 4.51 6.13 -3.30
CA LEU A 16 3.57 5.04 -3.09
C LEU A 16 2.96 4.54 -4.41
N GLY A 17 2.58 5.46 -5.31
CA GLY A 17 2.08 5.13 -6.64
C GLY A 17 3.11 4.35 -7.48
N LEU A 18 4.37 4.80 -7.47
CA LEU A 18 5.48 4.10 -8.13
C LEU A 18 5.73 2.70 -7.55
N GLU A 19 5.72 2.57 -6.22
CA GLU A 19 5.85 1.26 -5.57
C GLU A 19 4.69 0.33 -5.96
N ALA A 20 3.46 0.83 -5.99
CA ALA A 20 2.30 0.05 -6.41
C ALA A 20 2.43 -0.41 -7.88
N ALA A 21 2.86 0.47 -8.77
CA ALA A 21 3.12 0.14 -10.18
C ALA A 21 4.20 -0.95 -10.32
N MET A 22 5.29 -0.86 -9.57
CA MET A 22 6.32 -1.89 -9.54
C MET A 22 5.78 -3.25 -9.09
N VAL A 23 4.94 -3.27 -8.05
CA VAL A 23 4.32 -4.53 -7.58
C VAL A 23 3.43 -5.14 -8.67
N ILE A 24 2.72 -4.32 -9.46
CA ILE A 24 1.98 -4.82 -10.64
C ILE A 24 2.94 -5.40 -11.68
N GLY A 25 4.00 -4.67 -12.03
CA GLY A 25 5.02 -5.14 -12.97
C GLY A 25 5.67 -6.47 -12.56
N LEU A 26 5.96 -6.66 -11.28
CA LEU A 26 6.53 -7.92 -10.75
C LEU A 26 5.58 -9.13 -10.88
N ARG A 27 4.26 -8.90 -11.02
CA ARG A 27 3.27 -9.97 -11.12
C ARG A 27 2.99 -10.38 -12.55
N LEU A 28 3.02 -9.40 -13.46
CA LEU A 28 2.56 -9.59 -14.82
C LEU A 28 3.27 -10.76 -15.53
N PRO A 29 4.61 -10.94 -15.46
CA PRO A 29 5.27 -12.07 -16.10
C PRO A 29 4.83 -13.44 -15.58
N ARG A 30 4.60 -13.57 -14.26
CA ARG A 30 4.20 -14.84 -13.65
C ARG A 30 2.77 -15.25 -14.03
N LEU A 31 1.89 -14.25 -14.14
CA LEU A 31 0.52 -14.46 -14.61
C LEU A 31 0.50 -14.83 -16.10
N LEU A 32 1.29 -14.12 -16.93
CA LEU A 32 1.42 -14.41 -18.36
C LEU A 32 2.02 -15.79 -18.63
N ALA A 33 2.92 -16.26 -17.77
CA ALA A 33 3.48 -17.62 -17.83
C ALA A 33 2.48 -18.72 -17.40
N GLY A 34 1.24 -18.38 -17.05
CA GLY A 34 0.23 -19.36 -16.64
C GLY A 34 0.52 -20.05 -15.30
N ASN A 35 1.35 -19.46 -14.44
CA ASN A 35 1.76 -20.09 -13.19
C ASN A 35 0.57 -20.21 -12.21
N PRO A 36 0.12 -21.42 -11.82
CA PRO A 36 -1.01 -21.59 -10.91
C PRO A 36 -0.76 -20.99 -9.52
N ALA A 37 0.50 -20.98 -9.05
CA ALA A 37 0.87 -20.33 -7.80
C ALA A 37 0.73 -18.79 -7.86
N ALA A 38 0.80 -18.19 -9.05
CA ALA A 38 0.56 -16.77 -9.25
C ALA A 38 -0.93 -16.40 -9.06
N ALA A 39 -1.86 -17.31 -9.41
CA ALA A 39 -3.29 -17.11 -9.19
C ALA A 39 -3.64 -17.11 -7.68
N LEU A 40 -3.12 -18.08 -6.92
CA LEU A 40 -3.28 -18.12 -5.46
C LEU A 40 -2.67 -16.89 -4.80
N GLU A 41 -1.49 -16.46 -5.27
CA GLU A 41 -0.88 -15.23 -4.77
C GLU A 41 -1.75 -14.00 -5.10
N ALA A 42 -2.34 -13.91 -6.29
CA ALA A 42 -3.23 -12.81 -6.65
C ALA A 42 -4.43 -12.73 -5.70
N GLN A 43 -5.06 -13.87 -5.36
CA GLN A 43 -6.14 -13.92 -4.37
C GLN A 43 -5.69 -13.44 -2.99
N LYS A 44 -4.52 -13.89 -2.51
CA LYS A 44 -3.92 -13.43 -1.26
C LYS A 44 -3.73 -11.91 -1.24
N MET A 45 -3.31 -11.32 -2.35
CA MET A 45 -3.13 -9.88 -2.43
C MET A 45 -4.44 -9.09 -2.40
N VAL A 46 -5.51 -9.64 -3.00
CA VAL A 46 -6.85 -9.02 -2.89
C VAL A 46 -7.29 -9.02 -1.43
N ALA A 47 -7.12 -10.12 -0.71
CA ALA A 47 -7.39 -10.18 0.72
C ALA A 47 -6.58 -9.13 1.51
N GLU A 48 -5.28 -8.98 1.22
CA GLU A 48 -4.43 -7.95 1.84
C GLU A 48 -4.89 -6.52 1.52
N LYS A 49 -5.43 -6.26 0.31
CA LYS A 49 -6.00 -4.95 -0.04
C LYS A 49 -7.26 -4.66 0.76
N ILE A 50 -8.15 -5.64 0.91
CA ILE A 50 -9.38 -5.53 1.69
C ILE A 50 -9.03 -5.27 3.17
N GLU A 51 -8.07 -6.02 3.72
CA GLU A 51 -7.58 -5.85 5.08
C GLU A 51 -7.00 -4.44 5.29
N ALA A 52 -6.15 -3.96 4.37
CA ALA A 52 -5.60 -2.60 4.47
C ALA A 52 -6.70 -1.52 4.41
N ALA A 53 -7.67 -1.65 3.51
CA ALA A 53 -8.79 -0.72 3.43
C ALA A 53 -9.61 -0.70 4.74
N ALA A 54 -9.93 -1.88 5.27
CA ALA A 54 -10.67 -2.02 6.53
C ALA A 54 -9.90 -1.43 7.72
N LEU A 55 -8.59 -1.69 7.81
CA LEU A 55 -7.73 -1.11 8.85
C LEU A 55 -7.61 0.41 8.74
N LEU A 56 -7.56 0.95 7.52
CA LEU A 56 -7.56 2.39 7.33
C LEU A 56 -8.88 3.02 7.76
N GLN A 57 -10.01 2.41 7.38
CA GLN A 57 -11.34 2.85 7.79
C GLN A 57 -11.46 2.86 9.33
N TRP A 58 -11.01 1.79 9.98
CA TRP A 58 -10.97 1.71 11.45
C TRP A 58 -10.12 2.82 12.07
N LYS A 59 -8.93 3.09 11.50
CA LYS A 59 -8.08 4.21 11.96
C LYS A 59 -8.73 5.57 11.77
N ALA A 60 -9.52 5.74 10.71
CA ALA A 60 -10.29 6.97 10.51
C ALA A 60 -11.37 7.11 11.59
N MET A 61 -12.15 6.06 11.84
CA MET A 61 -13.21 6.06 12.86
C MET A 61 -12.70 6.29 14.28
N THR A 62 -11.50 5.81 14.60
CA THR A 62 -10.87 5.97 15.92
C THR A 62 -10.06 7.27 16.06
N GLY A 63 -9.98 8.10 15.02
CA GLY A 63 -9.15 9.31 15.01
C GLY A 63 -7.64 9.06 14.94
N ALA A 64 -7.21 7.81 14.75
CA ALA A 64 -5.80 7.41 14.70
C ALA A 64 -5.04 7.92 13.46
N LEU A 65 -5.73 8.54 12.49
CA LEU A 65 -5.12 9.21 11.33
C LEU A 65 -4.72 10.67 11.62
N GLY A 66 -5.10 11.21 12.79
CA GLY A 66 -4.88 12.59 13.17
C GLY A 66 -6.10 13.48 12.88
N THR A 67 -5.99 14.75 13.27
CA THR A 67 -7.12 15.68 13.34
C THR A 67 -7.13 16.74 12.24
N THR A 68 -6.10 16.76 11.39
CA THR A 68 -5.98 17.71 10.27
C THR A 68 -5.97 16.97 8.93
N PRO A 69 -6.43 17.57 7.82
CA PRO A 69 -6.37 16.93 6.50
C PRO A 69 -4.96 16.46 6.13
N LEU A 70 -3.94 17.27 6.41
CA LEU A 70 -2.55 16.93 6.09
C LEU A 70 -2.01 15.76 6.92
N SER A 71 -2.32 15.71 8.22
CA SER A 71 -1.94 14.56 9.05
C SER A 71 -2.65 13.29 8.61
N VAL A 72 -3.92 13.38 8.21
CA VAL A 72 -4.71 12.25 7.70
C VAL A 72 -4.12 11.71 6.40
N MET A 73 -3.76 12.59 5.45
CA MET A 73 -3.11 12.17 4.20
C MET A 73 -1.76 11.49 4.46
N HIS A 74 -0.94 12.06 5.35
CA HIS A 74 0.35 11.48 5.72
C HIS A 74 0.20 10.09 6.36
N ALA A 75 -0.68 9.95 7.35
CA ALA A 75 -0.93 8.70 8.06
C ALA A 75 -1.52 7.62 7.12
N SER A 76 -2.42 8.01 6.23
CA SER A 76 -3.01 7.13 5.22
C SER A 76 -1.96 6.63 4.23
N THR A 77 -1.09 7.52 3.74
CA THR A 77 0.01 7.17 2.84
C THR A 77 1.00 6.21 3.51
N ALA A 78 1.37 6.48 4.77
CA ALA A 78 2.25 5.60 5.55
C ALA A 78 1.63 4.21 5.77
N HIS A 79 0.31 4.15 6.02
CA HIS A 79 -0.42 2.89 6.16
C HIS A 79 -0.34 2.03 4.89
N TYR A 80 -0.64 2.62 3.73
CA TYR A 80 -0.58 1.89 2.46
C TYR A 80 0.84 1.53 2.04
N ARG A 81 1.84 2.38 2.29
CA ARG A 81 3.25 2.04 2.03
C ARG A 81 3.68 0.78 2.77
N LYS A 82 3.25 0.60 4.02
CA LYS A 82 3.56 -0.63 4.76
C LYS A 82 3.01 -1.88 4.05
N ALA A 83 1.77 -1.81 3.56
CA ALA A 83 1.12 -2.90 2.85
C ALA A 83 1.79 -3.18 1.49
N VAL A 84 2.02 -2.15 0.68
CA VAL A 84 2.69 -2.26 -0.63
C VAL A 84 4.13 -2.77 -0.48
N GLY A 85 4.87 -2.27 0.50
CA GLY A 85 6.23 -2.71 0.79
C GLY A 85 6.30 -4.18 1.22
N LYS A 86 5.33 -4.68 2.01
CA LYS A 86 5.22 -6.12 2.34
C LYS A 86 5.05 -6.96 1.06
N ASN A 87 4.24 -6.46 0.13
CA ASN A 87 3.95 -7.13 -1.13
C ASN A 87 5.19 -7.16 -2.05
N ARG A 88 5.84 -6.01 -2.26
CA ARG A 88 7.09 -5.90 -3.02
C ARG A 88 8.18 -6.83 -2.48
N ARG A 89 8.41 -6.83 -1.16
CA ARG A 89 9.42 -7.72 -0.53
C ARG A 89 9.12 -9.20 -0.74
N ARG A 90 7.85 -9.58 -0.80
CA ARG A 90 7.46 -10.98 -1.02
C ARG A 90 7.63 -11.39 -2.48
N LEU A 91 7.22 -10.53 -3.41
CA LEU A 91 7.33 -10.78 -4.85
C LEU A 91 8.77 -10.78 -5.37
N THR A 92 9.68 -10.09 -4.68
CA THR A 92 11.12 -10.08 -5.01
C THR A 92 11.89 -11.27 -4.45
N ARG A 93 11.30 -12.01 -3.50
CA ARG A 93 11.89 -13.23 -2.91
C ARG A 93 11.39 -14.52 -3.58
N ARG A 94 10.32 -14.43 -4.36
CA ARG A 94 9.81 -15.51 -5.22
C ARG A 94 10.30 -15.29 -6.65
#